data_AF-Q9VYV5-F1
#
_entry.id   AF-Q9VYV5-F1
#
_cell.length_a   1.000
_cell.length_b   1.000
_cell.length_c   1.000
_cell.angle_alpha   90.00
_cell.angle_beta   90.00
_cell.angle_gamma   90.00
#
_symmetry.space_group_name_H-M   'P 1'
#
loop_
_entity.id
_entity.type
_entity.pdbx_description
1 polymer ?
#
loop_
_entity_poly.entity_id
_entity_poly.type
_entity_poly.pdbx_seq_one_letter_code
_entity_poly.pdbx_strand_id
1 'polypeptide(L)'
;MLLVRQLFGASANSWARALIIFVLAWIGLVYVFVVKLTNTQGQQAAGESELNARRISQALQMLEHTRQRNEELKQLIDELMSDQLDKQSAMKLVQRLENDALNPKLAPEVAGPEPESMFESAPADLRGWNNVAEGAPNDLEAGVPDHGEFEPSLEYEFTRRRIQTNIGEIWNFFSSELGKVRKAVAAGHASADLEESINQVLLQGAEHKRSLLSDMERMRQSDGYEAWRHKEARDLSDLVQRRLHHLQNPSDCQNARKLVCKLNKGCGYGCQLHHVVYCFIVAYATERTLILKSRGWRYHKGGWEEVFQPVSNSCHDAGTANTYNWPGKPNTQVLVLPIIDSLMPRPPYLPLAVPEDLAPRLKRLHGDPIVWWVGQFLKYLLRPQPTTRDFLTSGMRNLGWERPIVGVHVRRTDKVGTEAACHSVEEYMTYVEDYYRTLEVNGSTVARRIFLASDDAQVIEEARRKYPQYQIIGDPEVARMASVSTRYTDTALNGIILDIHLLSMSDHLVCTFSSQVCRVAYEIMQTMYPDAAHRFKSLDDIYYYGGQNAHNRRVVIAHKPRTHEDLQLRVGDLVSVAGNHWDGNSKGKNTRTNQGGLFPSFKVEEKVDTAKLPLYAGI
;
A
#
# COMPACT_ATOMS: atom_id res chain seq x y z
N MET A 1 -55.27 59.51 -26.11
CA MET A 1 -55.82 60.64 -25.31
C MET A 1 -57.35 60.64 -25.14
N LEU A 2 -58.14 59.80 -25.83
CA LEU A 2 -59.62 59.83 -25.69
C LEU A 2 -60.21 58.94 -24.57
N LEU A 3 -59.56 57.83 -24.20
CA LEU A 3 -60.10 56.87 -23.21
C LEU A 3 -59.91 57.25 -21.72
N VAL A 4 -59.05 58.22 -21.41
CA VAL A 4 -58.73 58.59 -20.00
C VAL A 4 -59.74 59.58 -19.40
N ARG A 5 -60.60 60.21 -20.22
CA ARG A 5 -61.55 61.25 -19.78
C ARG A 5 -62.91 60.73 -19.29
N GLN A 6 -63.22 59.44 -19.44
CA GLN A 6 -64.54 58.87 -19.06
C GLN A 6 -64.58 58.16 -17.70
N LEU A 7 -63.44 57.94 -17.03
CA LEU A 7 -63.37 57.22 -15.75
C LEU A 7 -63.19 58.13 -14.51
N PHE A 8 -63.20 59.45 -14.69
CA PHE A 8 -63.03 60.42 -13.60
C PHE A 8 -64.26 61.33 -13.43
N GLY A 9 -65.42 60.70 -13.24
CA GLY A 9 -66.58 61.35 -12.61
C GLY A 9 -66.31 61.61 -11.13
N ALA A 10 -66.84 62.73 -10.60
CA ALA A 10 -66.52 63.20 -9.25
C ALA A 10 -67.19 62.38 -8.12
N SER A 11 -66.72 62.59 -6.88
CA SER A 11 -67.23 62.03 -5.60
C SER A 11 -66.92 60.55 -5.27
N ALA A 12 -65.63 60.18 -5.19
CA ALA A 12 -65.22 58.95 -4.51
C ALA A 12 -63.84 59.04 -3.82
N ASN A 13 -63.86 58.95 -2.48
CA ASN A 13 -62.84 58.35 -1.62
C ASN A 13 -61.35 58.64 -1.91
N SER A 14 -60.80 59.64 -1.21
CA SER A 14 -59.35 59.90 -1.14
C SER A 14 -58.52 58.68 -0.71
N TRP A 15 -59.05 57.85 0.20
CA TRP A 15 -58.40 56.63 0.67
C TRP A 15 -58.21 55.59 -0.46
N ALA A 16 -59.15 55.48 -1.41
CA ALA A 16 -59.05 54.54 -2.52
C ALA A 16 -57.91 54.92 -3.48
N ARG A 17 -57.68 56.23 -3.70
CA ARG A 17 -56.53 56.71 -4.48
C ARG A 17 -55.20 56.37 -3.80
N ALA A 18 -55.10 56.57 -2.49
CA ALA A 18 -53.90 56.21 -1.73
C ALA A 18 -53.64 54.69 -1.77
N LEU A 19 -54.69 53.86 -1.64
CA LEU A 19 -54.57 52.41 -1.66
C LEU A 19 -54.12 51.88 -3.04
N ILE A 20 -54.62 52.44 -4.14
CA ILE A 20 -54.17 52.10 -5.51
C ILE A 20 -52.69 52.43 -5.71
N ILE A 21 -52.24 53.61 -5.25
CA ILE A 21 -50.82 54.01 -5.34
C ILE A 21 -49.94 53.06 -4.52
N PHE A 22 -50.37 52.67 -3.31
CA PHE A 22 -49.65 51.73 -2.46
C PHE A 22 -49.53 50.34 -3.11
N VAL A 23 -50.62 49.81 -3.67
CA VAL A 23 -50.63 48.50 -4.37
C VAL A 23 -49.70 48.53 -5.58
N LEU A 24 -49.72 49.59 -6.39
CA LEU A 24 -48.82 49.73 -7.55
C LEU A 24 -47.34 49.81 -7.13
N ALA A 25 -47.02 50.54 -6.07
CA ALA A 25 -45.66 50.59 -5.51
C ALA A 25 -45.20 49.22 -4.99
N TRP A 26 -46.09 48.48 -4.32
CA TRP A 26 -45.81 47.15 -3.77
C TRP A 26 -45.58 46.11 -4.89
N ILE A 27 -46.39 46.14 -5.95
CA ILE A 27 -46.19 45.31 -7.16
C ILE A 27 -44.84 45.61 -7.81
N GLY A 28 -44.45 46.89 -7.92
CA GLY A 28 -43.14 47.28 -8.44
C GLY A 28 -41.98 46.75 -7.60
N LEU A 29 -42.09 46.81 -6.27
CA LEU A 29 -41.09 46.29 -5.34
C LEU A 29 -40.94 44.76 -5.44
N VAL A 30 -42.06 44.03 -5.49
CA VAL A 30 -42.07 42.57 -5.67
C VAL A 30 -41.47 42.18 -7.03
N TYR A 31 -41.82 42.89 -8.11
CA TYR A 31 -41.25 42.64 -9.43
C TYR A 31 -39.71 42.80 -9.43
N VAL A 32 -39.20 43.89 -8.86
CA VAL A 32 -37.74 44.10 -8.73
C VAL A 32 -37.09 43.01 -7.88
N PHE A 33 -37.71 42.60 -6.77
CA PHE A 33 -37.18 41.55 -5.90
C PHE A 33 -37.14 40.18 -6.59
N VAL A 34 -38.22 39.79 -7.27
CA VAL A 34 -38.30 38.54 -8.05
C VAL A 34 -37.29 38.53 -9.18
N VAL A 35 -37.19 39.60 -9.98
CA VAL A 35 -36.21 39.70 -11.08
C VAL A 35 -34.76 39.62 -10.57
N LYS A 36 -34.46 40.21 -9.40
CA LYS A 36 -33.12 40.07 -8.80
C LYS A 36 -32.84 38.65 -8.33
N LEU A 37 -33.82 37.99 -7.69
CA LEU A 37 -33.70 36.60 -7.28
C LEU A 37 -33.48 35.67 -8.47
N THR A 38 -34.29 35.79 -9.54
CA THR A 38 -34.16 34.94 -10.73
C THR A 38 -32.83 35.16 -11.47
N ASN A 39 -32.35 36.40 -11.57
CA ASN A 39 -31.05 36.68 -12.20
C ASN A 39 -29.86 36.20 -11.36
N THR A 40 -29.92 36.33 -10.03
CA THR A 40 -28.80 35.93 -9.16
C THR A 40 -28.74 34.40 -9.01
N GLN A 41 -29.89 33.71 -8.93
CA GLN A 41 -29.93 32.25 -8.90
C GLN A 41 -29.64 31.62 -10.27
N GLY A 42 -30.13 32.23 -11.36
CA GLY A 42 -29.95 31.70 -12.72
C GLY A 42 -28.49 31.57 -13.16
N GLN A 43 -27.62 32.52 -12.79
CA GLN A 43 -26.20 32.50 -13.19
C GLN A 43 -25.33 31.53 -12.37
N GLN A 44 -25.65 31.27 -11.09
CA GLN A 44 -24.93 30.26 -10.31
C GLN A 44 -25.45 28.83 -10.57
N ALA A 45 -26.78 28.66 -10.69
CA ALA A 45 -27.37 27.35 -10.95
C ALA A 45 -27.01 26.78 -12.33
N ALA A 46 -26.90 27.62 -13.36
CA ALA A 46 -26.51 27.17 -14.70
C ALA A 46 -25.09 26.57 -14.73
N GLY A 47 -24.12 27.19 -14.04
CA GLY A 47 -22.73 26.72 -13.99
C GLY A 47 -22.56 25.40 -13.23
N GLU A 48 -23.25 25.22 -12.10
CA GLU A 48 -23.24 23.93 -11.39
C GLU A 48 -24.01 22.84 -12.15
N SER A 49 -25.12 23.20 -12.81
CA SER A 49 -25.87 22.26 -13.66
C SER A 49 -25.02 21.75 -14.81
N GLU A 50 -24.27 22.60 -15.49
CA GLU A 50 -23.40 22.17 -16.60
C GLU A 50 -22.22 21.32 -16.12
N LEU A 51 -21.59 21.67 -14.99
CA LEU A 51 -20.52 20.88 -14.41
C LEU A 51 -21.02 19.49 -13.95
N ASN A 52 -22.20 19.42 -13.34
CA ASN A 52 -22.80 18.16 -12.92
C ASN A 52 -23.26 17.33 -14.13
N ALA A 53 -23.80 17.95 -15.19
CA ALA A 53 -24.12 17.25 -16.43
C ALA A 53 -22.88 16.63 -17.09
N ARG A 54 -21.76 17.36 -17.15
CA ARG A 54 -20.47 16.83 -17.65
C ARG A 54 -19.92 15.69 -16.78
N ARG A 55 -20.10 15.76 -15.45
CA ARG A 55 -19.74 14.65 -14.54
C ARG A 55 -20.61 13.42 -14.74
N ILE A 56 -21.91 13.61 -14.93
CA ILE A 56 -22.86 12.52 -15.20
C ILE A 56 -22.56 11.88 -16.56
N SER A 57 -22.25 12.67 -17.60
CA SER A 57 -21.88 12.11 -18.92
C SER A 57 -20.56 11.35 -18.87
N GLN A 58 -19.55 11.83 -18.13
CA GLN A 58 -18.31 11.09 -17.88
C GLN A 58 -18.55 9.80 -17.09
N ALA A 59 -19.38 9.85 -16.04
CA ALA A 59 -19.74 8.67 -15.26
C ALA A 59 -20.51 7.64 -16.09
N LEU A 60 -21.41 8.07 -16.99
CA LEU A 60 -22.11 7.22 -17.94
C LEU A 60 -21.15 6.60 -18.95
N GLN A 61 -20.24 7.37 -19.56
CA GLN A 61 -19.21 6.82 -20.46
C GLN A 61 -18.31 5.80 -19.75
N MET A 62 -17.93 6.05 -18.50
CA MET A 62 -17.17 5.09 -17.69
C MET A 62 -17.98 3.82 -17.38
N LEU A 63 -19.27 3.94 -17.07
CA LEU A 63 -20.18 2.82 -16.86
C LEU A 63 -20.36 1.99 -18.13
N GLU A 64 -20.54 2.63 -19.28
CA GLU A 64 -20.72 1.99 -20.58
C GLU A 64 -19.45 1.27 -21.05
N HIS A 65 -18.28 1.90 -20.88
CA HIS A 65 -16.98 1.27 -21.12
C HIS A 65 -16.67 0.13 -20.12
N THR A 66 -17.14 0.23 -18.87
CA THR A 66 -17.03 -0.87 -17.89
C THR A 66 -17.97 -2.02 -18.24
N ARG A 67 -19.16 -1.71 -18.77
CA ARG A 67 -20.11 -2.71 -19.28
C ARG A 67 -19.56 -3.42 -20.52
N GLN A 68 -19.01 -2.69 -21.49
CA GLN A 68 -18.32 -3.27 -22.64
C GLN A 68 -17.18 -4.19 -22.21
N ARG A 69 -16.32 -3.75 -21.26
CA ARG A 69 -15.28 -4.64 -20.70
C ARG A 69 -15.84 -5.88 -20.00
N ASN A 70 -16.97 -5.78 -19.31
CA ASN A 70 -17.61 -6.94 -18.70
C ASN A 70 -18.25 -7.87 -19.74
N GLU A 71 -18.68 -7.35 -20.89
CA GLU A 71 -19.18 -8.14 -22.02
C GLU A 71 -18.02 -8.78 -22.81
N GLU A 72 -16.92 -8.08 -23.05
CA GLU A 72 -15.65 -8.63 -23.58
C GLU A 72 -15.07 -9.71 -22.64
N LEU A 73 -15.06 -9.46 -21.33
CA LEU A 73 -14.58 -10.43 -20.34
C LEU A 73 -15.48 -11.68 -20.29
N LYS A 74 -16.80 -11.52 -20.45
CA LYS A 74 -17.72 -12.66 -20.60
C LYS A 74 -17.43 -13.45 -21.88
N GLN A 75 -17.20 -12.78 -23.01
CA GLN A 75 -16.81 -13.46 -24.25
C GLN A 75 -15.49 -14.22 -24.11
N LEU A 76 -14.47 -13.62 -23.49
CA LEU A 76 -13.20 -14.29 -23.19
C LEU A 76 -13.37 -15.47 -22.22
N ILE A 77 -14.26 -15.36 -21.24
CA ILE A 77 -14.60 -16.48 -20.33
C ILE A 77 -15.34 -17.58 -21.10
N ASP A 78 -16.31 -17.25 -21.96
CA ASP A 78 -17.04 -18.21 -22.77
C ASP A 78 -16.13 -18.94 -23.78
N GLU A 79 -15.17 -18.22 -24.38
CA GLU A 79 -14.14 -18.76 -25.30
C GLU A 79 -13.14 -19.68 -24.55
N LEU A 80 -12.67 -19.27 -23.37
CA LEU A 80 -11.84 -20.12 -22.51
C LEU A 80 -12.61 -21.35 -21.99
N MET A 81 -13.91 -21.21 -21.74
CA MET A 81 -14.81 -22.29 -21.33
C MET A 81 -15.17 -23.23 -22.47
N SER A 82 -15.17 -22.79 -23.74
CA SER A 82 -15.41 -23.69 -24.86
C SER A 82 -14.24 -24.63 -25.16
N ASP A 83 -13.01 -24.18 -24.89
CA ASP A 83 -11.81 -24.93 -25.30
C ASP A 83 -11.25 -25.89 -24.25
N GLN A 84 -11.44 -25.68 -22.93
CA GLN A 84 -10.72 -26.48 -21.92
C GLN A 84 -11.46 -26.96 -20.64
N LEU A 85 -12.73 -26.62 -20.34
CA LEU A 85 -13.34 -27.03 -19.06
C LEU A 85 -14.80 -27.53 -19.14
N ASP A 86 -15.13 -28.52 -18.30
CA ASP A 86 -16.47 -29.15 -18.21
C ASP A 86 -17.57 -28.15 -17.80
N LYS A 87 -18.66 -28.12 -18.58
CA LYS A 87 -19.83 -27.25 -18.41
C LYS A 87 -20.45 -27.31 -17.01
N GLN A 88 -20.35 -28.42 -16.29
CA GLN A 88 -20.90 -28.52 -14.93
C GLN A 88 -20.18 -27.61 -13.91
N SER A 89 -18.88 -27.41 -14.07
CA SER A 89 -18.09 -26.57 -13.14
C SER A 89 -18.42 -25.09 -13.30
N ALA A 90 -18.64 -24.65 -14.54
CA ALA A 90 -19.04 -23.28 -14.85
C ALA A 90 -20.43 -22.92 -14.27
N MET A 91 -21.43 -23.80 -14.42
CA MET A 91 -22.77 -23.55 -13.86
C MET A 91 -22.76 -23.40 -12.33
N LYS A 92 -21.93 -24.19 -11.62
CA LYS A 92 -21.76 -24.04 -10.16
C LYS A 92 -21.12 -22.72 -9.76
N LEU A 93 -20.24 -22.16 -10.58
CA LEU A 93 -19.62 -20.86 -10.33
C LEU A 93 -20.63 -19.72 -10.51
N VAL A 94 -21.38 -19.72 -11.62
CA VAL A 94 -22.45 -18.73 -11.88
C VAL A 94 -23.48 -18.72 -10.74
N GLN A 95 -23.94 -19.90 -10.31
CA GLN A 95 -24.96 -20.01 -9.26
C GLN A 95 -24.46 -19.61 -7.86
N ARG A 96 -23.13 -19.59 -7.61
CA ARG A 96 -22.58 -18.97 -6.39
C ARG A 96 -22.60 -17.44 -6.47
N LEU A 97 -22.17 -16.89 -7.61
CA LEU A 97 -22.13 -15.44 -7.84
C LEU A 97 -23.51 -14.77 -7.75
N GLU A 98 -24.60 -15.48 -8.05
CA GLU A 98 -25.97 -14.97 -7.88
C GLU A 98 -26.45 -14.97 -6.41
N ASN A 99 -25.98 -15.91 -5.59
CA ASN A 99 -26.47 -16.07 -4.20
C ASN A 99 -25.80 -15.12 -3.21
N ASP A 100 -24.51 -14.78 -3.41
CA ASP A 100 -23.77 -13.90 -2.50
C ASP A 100 -24.22 -12.42 -2.56
N ALA A 101 -25.10 -12.06 -3.51
CA ALA A 101 -25.63 -10.71 -3.67
C ALA A 101 -26.70 -10.30 -2.64
N LEU A 102 -27.18 -11.19 -1.75
CA LEU A 102 -28.52 -11.06 -1.17
C LEU A 102 -28.68 -10.90 0.37
N ASN A 103 -27.69 -11.07 1.26
CA ASN A 103 -27.94 -10.85 2.72
C ASN A 103 -26.70 -10.71 3.65
N PRO A 104 -26.60 -9.61 4.44
CA PRO A 104 -25.82 -9.63 5.71
C PRO A 104 -26.38 -8.77 6.88
N LYS A 105 -26.38 -9.31 8.13
CA LYS A 105 -26.09 -8.66 9.46
C LYS A 105 -26.78 -9.31 10.68
N LEU A 106 -26.05 -9.53 11.80
CA LEU A 106 -26.28 -8.95 13.16
C LEU A 106 -25.23 -9.47 14.19
N ALA A 107 -24.97 -8.70 15.27
CA ALA A 107 -24.10 -8.93 16.46
C ALA A 107 -24.64 -8.03 17.63
N PRO A 108 -23.97 -7.67 18.78
CA PRO A 108 -22.68 -8.05 19.44
C PRO A 108 -22.74 -8.12 21.03
N GLU A 109 -21.66 -7.66 21.74
CA GLU A 109 -21.50 -7.24 23.19
C GLU A 109 -20.95 -8.29 24.23
N VAL A 110 -20.18 -8.02 25.33
CA VAL A 110 -19.51 -6.81 25.96
C VAL A 110 -18.45 -7.14 27.08
N ALA A 111 -17.45 -6.24 27.33
CA ALA A 111 -16.55 -6.03 28.52
C ALA A 111 -15.54 -7.13 29.03
N GLY A 112 -14.40 -6.85 29.70
CA GLY A 112 -13.76 -5.60 30.21
C GLY A 112 -12.30 -5.81 30.78
N PRO A 113 -11.54 -4.74 31.18
CA PRO A 113 -10.06 -4.61 31.06
C PRO A 113 -9.27 -4.57 32.43
N GLU A 114 -7.96 -4.21 32.64
CA GLU A 114 -6.85 -3.59 31.85
C GLU A 114 -5.41 -3.82 32.49
N PRO A 115 -4.24 -3.56 31.82
CA PRO A 115 -2.85 -3.79 32.32
C PRO A 115 -1.86 -2.57 32.24
N GLU A 116 -0.51 -2.76 32.34
CA GLU A 116 0.53 -1.70 32.25
C GLU A 116 1.74 -1.94 31.27
N SER A 117 2.00 -0.93 30.43
CA SER A 117 3.23 -0.41 29.77
C SER A 117 4.22 -1.33 29.00
N MET A 118 4.31 -1.24 27.64
CA MET A 118 5.59 -1.32 26.86
C MET A 118 5.56 -1.02 25.32
N PHE A 119 5.52 0.22 24.84
CA PHE A 119 6.25 0.62 23.60
C PHE A 119 7.20 1.74 24.01
N GLU A 120 8.41 1.36 24.40
CA GLU A 120 9.59 2.24 24.34
C GLU A 120 10.88 1.41 24.29
N SER A 121 10.81 0.26 23.62
CA SER A 121 11.96 -0.60 23.32
C SER A 121 11.61 -1.52 22.16
N ALA A 122 12.30 -1.39 21.03
CA ALA A 122 12.52 -2.57 20.20
C ALA A 122 13.24 -3.62 21.07
N PRO A 123 12.91 -4.92 20.97
CA PRO A 123 13.57 -5.94 21.76
C PRO A 123 15.09 -5.84 21.61
N ALA A 124 15.82 -5.96 22.72
CA ALA A 124 17.28 -5.91 22.71
C ALA A 124 17.91 -6.99 21.79
N ASP A 125 17.16 -8.03 21.46
CA ASP A 125 17.55 -9.12 20.56
C ASP A 125 17.71 -8.74 19.08
N LEU A 126 17.31 -7.53 18.66
CA LEU A 126 17.79 -6.98 17.37
C LEU A 126 19.29 -6.62 17.40
N ARG A 127 19.96 -6.74 18.55
CA ARG A 127 21.44 -6.75 18.68
C ARG A 127 22.03 -8.17 18.65
N GLY A 128 21.20 -9.21 18.63
CA GLY A 128 21.60 -10.61 18.84
C GLY A 128 22.38 -11.26 17.68
N TRP A 129 22.43 -10.65 16.50
CA TRP A 129 23.26 -11.12 15.38
C TRP A 129 24.68 -10.50 15.34
N ASN A 130 25.07 -9.77 16.40
CA ASN A 130 26.39 -9.11 16.52
C ASN A 130 27.31 -9.71 17.61
N ASN A 131 27.05 -10.93 18.09
CA ASN A 131 27.80 -11.54 19.18
C ASN A 131 28.68 -12.75 18.73
N VAL A 132 29.81 -12.45 18.09
CA VAL A 132 30.99 -13.34 18.06
C VAL A 132 32.25 -12.52 18.33
N ALA A 133 32.46 -12.13 19.59
CA ALA A 133 33.74 -11.83 20.26
C ALA A 133 33.48 -11.02 21.54
N GLU A 134 33.57 -11.67 22.72
CA GLU A 134 33.65 -10.95 24.00
C GLU A 134 35.10 -10.49 24.25
N GLY A 135 35.30 -9.23 24.70
CA GLY A 135 36.64 -8.67 24.90
C GLY A 135 36.67 -7.19 25.31
N ALA A 136 36.19 -6.91 26.53
CA ALA A 136 36.18 -5.66 27.31
C ALA A 136 37.44 -4.73 27.26
N PRO A 137 37.43 -3.52 27.89
CA PRO A 137 36.38 -2.51 28.09
C PRO A 137 36.85 -1.03 27.84
N ASN A 138 35.92 -0.08 27.97
CA ASN A 138 36.08 1.38 28.26
C ASN A 138 37.44 2.07 28.00
N ASP A 139 37.48 2.94 26.99
CA ASP A 139 37.67 4.40 27.15
C ASP A 139 37.67 5.09 25.75
N LEU A 140 37.68 6.44 25.76
CA LEU A 140 37.91 7.36 24.63
C LEU A 140 36.71 7.79 23.77
N GLU A 141 36.42 9.09 23.86
CA GLU A 141 35.80 9.90 22.80
C GLU A 141 36.70 9.87 21.55
N ALA A 142 36.21 9.36 20.42
CA ALA A 142 36.98 9.41 19.17
C ALA A 142 36.10 9.42 17.90
N GLY A 143 36.39 10.40 17.04
CA GLY A 143 36.35 10.35 15.57
C GLY A 143 35.27 9.54 14.84
N VAL A 144 34.47 10.23 14.03
CA VAL A 144 33.98 9.65 12.76
C VAL A 144 35.21 9.21 11.95
N PRO A 145 35.34 7.93 11.54
CA PRO A 145 36.48 7.49 10.75
C PRO A 145 36.47 8.19 9.39
N ASP A 146 37.60 8.80 9.04
CA ASP A 146 37.87 9.28 7.69
C ASP A 146 37.92 8.08 6.74
N HIS A 147 37.37 8.21 5.53
CA HIS A 147 37.30 7.11 4.55
C HIS A 147 38.62 6.97 3.75
N GLY A 148 39.76 7.27 4.39
CA GLY A 148 41.10 7.04 3.86
C GLY A 148 41.70 5.74 4.40
N GLU A 149 42.27 4.93 3.50
CA GLU A 149 43.13 3.77 3.81
C GLU A 149 42.52 2.64 4.67
N PHE A 150 41.50 1.95 4.12
CA PHE A 150 41.22 0.56 4.51
C PHE A 150 41.16 -0.34 3.28
N GLU A 151 41.99 -1.39 3.26
CA GLU A 151 41.88 -2.48 2.30
C GLU A 151 40.59 -3.29 2.55
N PRO A 152 39.93 -3.82 1.50
CA PRO A 152 38.73 -4.62 1.68
C PRO A 152 39.06 -5.90 2.47
N SER A 153 38.14 -6.31 3.35
CA SER A 153 38.35 -7.50 4.17
C SER A 153 38.58 -8.74 3.29
N LEU A 154 39.45 -9.64 3.74
CA LEU A 154 39.76 -10.88 3.01
C LEU A 154 38.49 -11.72 2.79
N GLU A 155 37.57 -11.69 3.76
CA GLU A 155 36.25 -12.34 3.68
C GLU A 155 35.36 -11.71 2.60
N TYR A 156 35.27 -10.38 2.53
CA TYR A 156 34.52 -9.69 1.47
C TYR A 156 35.05 -10.07 0.09
N GLU A 157 36.37 -10.00 -0.11
CA GLU A 157 36.99 -10.29 -1.40
C GLU A 157 36.89 -11.78 -1.80
N PHE A 158 36.96 -12.72 -0.84
CA PHE A 158 36.67 -14.13 -1.11
C PHE A 158 35.19 -14.37 -1.43
N THR A 159 34.28 -13.77 -0.67
CA THR A 159 32.83 -13.96 -0.87
C THR A 159 32.39 -13.37 -2.21
N ARG A 160 32.87 -12.18 -2.57
CA ARG A 160 32.65 -11.54 -3.87
C ARG A 160 33.13 -12.42 -5.03
N ARG A 161 34.33 -13.01 -4.92
CA ARG A 161 34.85 -13.97 -5.93
C ARG A 161 34.03 -15.26 -5.97
N ARG A 162 33.61 -15.79 -4.82
CA ARG A 162 32.76 -16.99 -4.74
C ARG A 162 31.41 -16.77 -5.43
N ILE A 163 30.75 -15.62 -5.22
CA ILE A 163 29.52 -15.23 -5.95
C ILE A 163 29.77 -15.26 -7.46
N GLN A 164 30.85 -14.62 -7.93
CA GLN A 164 31.20 -14.58 -9.35
C GLN A 164 31.42 -15.98 -9.95
N THR A 165 32.12 -16.87 -9.25
CA THR A 165 32.29 -18.28 -9.67
C THR A 165 30.97 -19.04 -9.67
N ASN A 166 30.16 -18.92 -8.61
CA ASN A 166 28.91 -19.65 -8.44
C ASN A 166 27.82 -19.20 -9.46
N ILE A 167 27.86 -17.95 -9.94
CA ILE A 167 27.09 -17.48 -11.11
C ILE A 167 27.52 -18.18 -12.41
N GLY A 168 28.81 -18.52 -12.56
CA GLY A 168 29.29 -19.37 -13.66
C GLY A 168 28.82 -20.81 -13.52
N GLU A 169 28.95 -21.40 -12.33
CA GLU A 169 28.58 -22.79 -12.10
C GLU A 169 27.08 -23.08 -12.19
N ILE A 170 26.21 -22.17 -11.74
CA ILE A 170 24.76 -22.34 -11.92
C ILE A 170 24.37 -22.33 -13.42
N TRP A 171 25.08 -21.57 -14.26
CA TRP A 171 24.90 -21.63 -15.71
C TRP A 171 25.45 -22.93 -16.31
N ASN A 172 26.64 -23.37 -15.91
CA ASN A 172 27.22 -24.65 -16.33
C ASN A 172 26.27 -25.82 -16.01
N PHE A 173 25.72 -25.83 -14.79
CA PHE A 173 24.75 -26.79 -14.30
C PHE A 173 23.50 -26.82 -15.19
N PHE A 174 22.76 -25.71 -15.30
CA PHE A 174 21.53 -25.69 -16.11
C PHE A 174 21.80 -26.02 -17.59
N SER A 175 22.91 -25.54 -18.16
CA SER A 175 23.29 -25.84 -19.56
C SER A 175 23.57 -27.34 -19.76
N SER A 176 24.28 -27.98 -18.82
CA SER A 176 24.54 -29.42 -18.79
C SER A 176 23.24 -30.22 -18.70
N GLU A 177 22.46 -29.97 -17.64
CA GLU A 177 21.31 -30.82 -17.32
C GLU A 177 20.16 -30.65 -18.30
N LEU A 178 19.84 -29.43 -18.73
CA LEU A 178 18.86 -29.22 -19.82
C LEU A 178 19.37 -29.83 -21.13
N GLY A 179 20.69 -29.86 -21.34
CA GLY A 179 21.34 -30.61 -22.41
C GLY A 179 21.13 -32.12 -22.35
N LYS A 180 21.10 -32.72 -21.15
CA LYS A 180 20.75 -34.13 -20.92
C LYS A 180 19.26 -34.39 -21.12
N VAL A 181 18.38 -33.58 -20.51
CA VAL A 181 16.91 -33.69 -20.65
C VAL A 181 16.52 -33.64 -22.14
N ARG A 182 17.08 -32.69 -22.90
CA ARG A 182 16.86 -32.60 -24.36
C ARG A 182 17.27 -33.89 -25.11
N LYS A 183 18.36 -34.55 -24.71
CA LYS A 183 18.79 -35.83 -25.30
C LYS A 183 17.85 -36.98 -24.90
N ALA A 184 17.40 -37.02 -23.65
CA ALA A 184 16.47 -38.03 -23.16
C ALA A 184 15.11 -37.95 -23.89
N VAL A 185 14.58 -36.74 -24.08
CA VAL A 185 13.39 -36.46 -24.90
C VAL A 185 13.60 -36.95 -26.34
N ALA A 186 14.72 -36.58 -26.97
CA ALA A 186 15.03 -36.99 -28.35
C ALA A 186 15.23 -38.52 -28.51
N ALA A 187 15.60 -39.22 -27.44
CA ALA A 187 15.74 -40.68 -27.41
C ALA A 187 14.45 -41.41 -27.00
N GLY A 188 13.34 -40.70 -26.75
CA GLY A 188 12.05 -41.30 -26.40
C GLY A 188 11.99 -41.94 -25.01
N HIS A 189 12.68 -41.37 -24.02
CA HIS A 189 12.57 -41.81 -22.62
C HIS A 189 11.13 -41.64 -22.10
N ALA A 190 10.76 -42.43 -21.10
CA ALA A 190 9.43 -42.35 -20.49
C ALA A 190 9.21 -40.98 -19.83
N SER A 191 7.95 -40.51 -19.82
CA SER A 191 7.60 -39.22 -19.22
C SER A 191 7.95 -39.14 -17.74
N ALA A 192 7.83 -40.24 -17.00
CA ALA A 192 8.18 -40.30 -15.58
C ALA A 192 9.70 -40.10 -15.33
N ASP A 193 10.56 -40.70 -16.15
CA ASP A 193 12.02 -40.52 -16.03
C ASP A 193 12.43 -39.07 -16.31
N LEU A 194 11.74 -38.43 -17.26
CA LEU A 194 11.92 -37.03 -17.61
C LEU A 194 11.42 -36.09 -16.51
N GLU A 195 10.26 -36.37 -15.92
CA GLU A 195 9.69 -35.60 -14.81
C GLU A 195 10.60 -35.65 -13.58
N GLU A 196 11.07 -36.84 -13.19
CA GLU A 196 12.04 -36.99 -12.10
C GLU A 196 13.35 -36.25 -12.41
N SER A 197 13.88 -36.38 -13.62
CA SER A 197 15.07 -35.64 -14.05
C SER A 197 14.88 -34.12 -13.94
N ILE A 198 13.72 -33.59 -14.34
CA ILE A 198 13.40 -32.15 -14.24
C ILE A 198 13.28 -31.73 -12.77
N ASN A 199 12.64 -32.53 -11.93
CA ASN A 199 12.49 -32.27 -10.49
C ASN A 199 13.86 -32.18 -9.80
N GLN A 200 14.79 -33.10 -10.09
CA GLN A 200 16.16 -33.03 -9.56
C GLN A 200 16.91 -31.76 -10.01
N VAL A 201 16.75 -31.34 -11.28
CA VAL A 201 17.32 -30.09 -11.79
C VAL A 201 16.77 -28.86 -11.07
N LEU A 202 15.46 -28.84 -10.78
CA LEU A 202 14.83 -27.76 -10.03
C LEU A 202 15.29 -27.72 -8.56
N LEU A 203 15.42 -28.88 -7.91
CA LEU A 203 15.88 -29.00 -6.52
C LEU A 203 17.31 -28.46 -6.35
N GLN A 204 18.27 -28.97 -7.14
CA GLN A 204 19.66 -28.53 -7.09
C GLN A 204 19.84 -27.08 -7.61
N GLY A 205 19.07 -26.67 -8.62
CA GLY A 205 19.06 -25.28 -9.09
C GLY A 205 18.59 -24.30 -8.01
N ALA A 206 17.58 -24.69 -7.21
CA ALA A 206 17.13 -23.90 -6.07
C ALA A 206 18.17 -23.88 -4.93
N GLU A 207 18.96 -24.94 -4.74
CA GLU A 207 20.07 -24.97 -3.79
C GLU A 207 21.22 -24.02 -4.19
N HIS A 208 21.63 -24.02 -5.46
CA HIS A 208 22.59 -23.02 -5.99
C HIS A 208 22.09 -21.59 -5.77
N LYS A 209 20.79 -21.32 -6.03
CA LYS A 209 20.17 -20.02 -5.77
C LYS A 209 20.28 -19.63 -4.28
N ARG A 210 19.99 -20.55 -3.35
CA ARG A 210 20.08 -20.29 -1.90
C ARG A 210 21.52 -20.04 -1.44
N SER A 211 22.49 -20.79 -1.98
CA SER A 211 23.93 -20.55 -1.75
C SER A 211 24.35 -19.14 -2.21
N LEU A 212 23.93 -18.72 -3.41
CA LEU A 212 24.18 -17.36 -3.92
C LEU A 212 23.57 -16.27 -3.03
N LEU A 213 22.34 -16.45 -2.54
CA LEU A 213 21.70 -15.49 -1.63
C LEU A 213 22.40 -15.40 -0.27
N SER A 214 22.86 -16.53 0.29
CA SER A 214 23.65 -16.52 1.53
C SER A 214 25.04 -15.90 1.34
N ASP A 215 25.68 -16.12 0.19
CA ASP A 215 26.95 -15.46 -0.13
C ASP A 215 26.74 -13.94 -0.29
N MET A 216 25.63 -13.49 -0.89
CA MET A 216 25.29 -12.06 -0.98
C MET A 216 25.07 -11.41 0.41
N GLU A 217 24.37 -12.09 1.33
CA GLU A 217 24.18 -11.59 2.70
C GLU A 217 25.51 -11.56 3.48
N ARG A 218 26.35 -12.58 3.34
CA ARG A 218 27.70 -12.60 3.93
C ARG A 218 28.58 -11.46 3.38
N MET A 219 28.52 -11.21 2.07
CA MET A 219 29.22 -10.07 1.45
C MET A 219 28.76 -8.75 2.07
N ARG A 220 27.44 -8.55 2.26
CA ARG A 220 26.84 -7.37 2.90
C ARG A 220 27.29 -7.17 4.36
N GLN A 221 27.48 -8.25 5.10
CA GLN A 221 27.98 -8.21 6.48
C GLN A 221 29.48 -7.88 6.56
N SER A 222 30.28 -8.41 5.62
CA SER A 222 31.74 -8.26 5.59
C SER A 222 32.26 -6.97 4.90
N ASP A 223 31.37 -6.16 4.31
CA ASP A 223 31.74 -4.96 3.55
C ASP A 223 32.05 -3.70 4.38
N GLY A 224 31.82 -3.75 5.69
CA GLY A 224 32.15 -2.68 6.63
C GLY A 224 31.14 -1.51 6.67
N TYR A 225 30.11 -1.49 5.84
CA TYR A 225 29.15 -0.37 5.77
C TYR A 225 27.94 -0.51 6.70
N GLU A 226 27.89 -1.55 7.54
CA GLU A 226 26.69 -1.85 8.34
C GLU A 226 26.36 -0.79 9.39
N ALA A 227 27.39 -0.30 10.11
CA ALA A 227 27.23 0.82 11.03
C ALA A 227 26.75 2.10 10.31
N TRP A 228 27.23 2.34 9.08
CA TRP A 228 26.79 3.45 8.23
C TRP A 228 25.32 3.30 7.83
N ARG A 229 24.88 2.11 7.36
CA ARG A 229 23.48 1.84 6.98
C ARG A 229 22.53 2.11 8.13
N HIS A 230 22.82 1.56 9.31
CA HIS A 230 22.00 1.77 10.51
C HIS A 230 21.98 3.24 10.97
N LYS A 231 23.09 3.97 10.83
CA LYS A 231 23.14 5.40 11.15
C LYS A 231 22.31 6.22 10.15
N GLU A 232 22.53 6.04 8.84
CA GLU A 232 21.83 6.77 7.78
C GLU A 232 20.32 6.52 7.81
N ALA A 233 19.90 5.28 8.11
CA ALA A 233 18.48 4.94 8.26
C ALA A 233 17.81 5.68 9.43
N ARG A 234 18.49 5.79 10.58
CA ARG A 234 18.00 6.59 11.72
C ARG A 234 18.00 8.08 11.36
N ASP A 235 19.11 8.62 10.87
CA ASP A 235 19.25 10.04 10.53
C ASP A 235 18.19 10.51 9.51
N LEU A 236 17.89 9.70 8.49
CA LEU A 236 16.82 9.96 7.52
C LEU A 236 15.44 9.87 8.14
N SER A 237 15.17 8.85 8.96
CA SER A 237 13.87 8.70 9.61
C SER A 237 13.62 9.86 10.57
N ASP A 238 14.57 10.18 11.43
CA ASP A 238 14.47 11.24 12.43
C ASP A 238 14.33 12.62 11.77
N LEU A 239 15.02 12.87 10.65
CA LEU A 239 14.79 14.08 9.83
C LEU A 239 13.34 14.17 9.36
N VAL A 240 12.78 13.11 8.78
CA VAL A 240 11.38 13.12 8.30
C VAL A 240 10.39 13.22 9.46
N GLN A 241 10.62 12.54 10.58
CA GLN A 241 9.77 12.66 11.77
C GLN A 241 9.81 14.09 12.36
N ARG A 242 10.98 14.77 12.37
CA ARG A 242 11.05 16.20 12.75
C ARG A 242 10.27 17.10 11.78
N ARG A 243 10.39 16.88 10.46
CA ARG A 243 9.62 17.64 9.45
C ARG A 243 8.10 17.47 9.65
N LEU A 244 7.65 16.23 9.86
CA LEU A 244 6.25 15.91 10.13
C LEU A 244 5.78 16.53 11.45
N HIS A 245 6.59 16.47 12.50
CA HIS A 245 6.27 17.08 13.80
C HIS A 245 6.14 18.60 13.69
N HIS A 246 7.07 19.28 13.02
CA HIS A 246 7.02 20.72 12.80
C HIS A 246 5.76 21.13 12.03
N LEU A 247 5.47 20.48 10.89
CA LEU A 247 4.28 20.71 10.08
C LEU A 247 2.97 20.53 10.87
N GLN A 248 2.93 19.52 11.73
CA GLN A 248 1.74 19.18 12.48
C GLN A 248 1.52 20.05 13.72
N ASN A 249 2.53 20.74 14.22
CA ASN A 249 2.45 21.49 15.48
C ASN A 249 2.74 22.99 15.27
N PRO A 250 1.89 23.71 14.51
CA PRO A 250 2.03 25.16 14.37
C PRO A 250 1.86 25.85 15.73
N SER A 251 2.59 26.94 15.95
CA SER A 251 2.48 27.79 17.14
C SER A 251 1.14 28.53 17.21
N ASP A 252 0.55 28.85 16.06
CA ASP A 252 -0.77 29.46 15.94
C ASP A 252 -1.68 28.59 15.04
N CYS A 253 -2.50 27.75 15.67
CA CYS A 253 -3.50 26.95 14.96
C CYS A 253 -4.63 27.79 14.34
N GLN A 254 -4.91 29.01 14.80
CA GLN A 254 -5.99 29.83 14.22
C GLN A 254 -5.60 30.33 12.83
N ASN A 255 -4.35 30.74 12.63
CA ASN A 255 -3.85 31.25 11.35
C ASN A 255 -3.10 30.22 10.49
N ALA A 256 -2.77 29.04 11.04
CA ALA A 256 -2.17 27.95 10.28
C ALA A 256 -2.96 27.60 9.00
N ARG A 257 -2.25 27.24 7.92
CA ARG A 257 -2.82 26.63 6.72
C ARG A 257 -3.09 25.16 7.01
N LYS A 258 -4.27 24.66 6.63
CA LYS A 258 -4.76 23.34 7.02
C LYS A 258 -5.26 22.52 5.84
N LEU A 259 -5.20 21.21 5.98
CA LEU A 259 -5.80 20.23 5.07
C LEU A 259 -6.68 19.28 5.86
N VAL A 260 -7.96 19.21 5.51
CA VAL A 260 -8.96 18.34 6.15
C VAL A 260 -9.05 17.02 5.40
N CYS A 261 -8.82 15.93 6.11
CA CYS A 261 -8.99 14.56 5.62
C CYS A 261 -10.12 13.86 6.39
N LYS A 262 -10.95 13.06 5.71
CA LYS A 262 -12.09 12.37 6.31
C LYS A 262 -11.82 10.86 6.32
N LEU A 263 -11.60 10.28 7.50
CA LEU A 263 -11.17 8.89 7.65
C LEU A 263 -12.13 7.87 6.98
N ASN A 264 -13.42 8.16 6.93
CA ASN A 264 -14.49 7.27 6.46
C ASN A 264 -14.58 7.09 4.91
N LYS A 265 -13.46 6.90 4.20
CA LYS A 265 -13.48 6.28 2.84
C LYS A 265 -14.06 4.85 2.95
N GLY A 266 -15.02 4.49 2.11
CA GLY A 266 -15.77 3.22 2.18
C GLY A 266 -15.00 1.97 1.71
N CYS A 267 -14.01 1.51 2.48
CA CYS A 267 -13.19 0.31 2.17
C CYS A 267 -12.64 -0.41 3.44
N GLY A 268 -11.67 -1.33 3.34
CA GLY A 268 -11.05 -1.99 4.51
C GLY A 268 -10.15 -1.06 5.37
N TYR A 269 -9.72 -1.52 6.56
CA TYR A 269 -8.85 -0.76 7.50
C TYR A 269 -7.58 -0.23 6.80
N GLY A 270 -6.79 -1.11 6.17
CA GLY A 270 -5.57 -0.71 5.46
C GLY A 270 -5.82 0.30 4.32
N CYS A 271 -6.97 0.22 3.64
CA CYS A 271 -7.36 1.22 2.63
C CYS A 271 -7.73 2.58 3.24
N GLN A 272 -8.33 2.61 4.44
CA GLN A 272 -8.55 3.87 5.16
C GLN A 272 -7.23 4.47 5.66
N LEU A 273 -6.32 3.63 6.14
CA LEU A 273 -4.98 4.05 6.58
C LEU A 273 -4.17 4.64 5.42
N HIS A 274 -4.17 3.98 4.25
CA HIS A 274 -3.64 4.56 2.99
C HIS A 274 -4.36 5.85 2.59
N HIS A 275 -5.67 5.99 2.80
CA HIS A 275 -6.33 7.27 2.55
C HIS A 275 -5.76 8.40 3.44
N VAL A 276 -5.48 8.12 4.73
CA VAL A 276 -4.86 9.10 5.64
C VAL A 276 -3.41 9.40 5.24
N VAL A 277 -2.60 8.39 4.90
CA VAL A 277 -1.22 8.60 4.41
C VAL A 277 -1.21 9.48 3.16
N TYR A 278 -2.10 9.22 2.21
CA TYR A 278 -2.26 10.04 1.01
C TYR A 278 -2.59 11.50 1.36
N CYS A 279 -3.55 11.71 2.26
CA CYS A 279 -3.87 13.05 2.75
C CYS A 279 -2.65 13.72 3.39
N PHE A 280 -1.84 12.98 4.14
CA PHE A 280 -0.67 13.49 4.85
C PHE A 280 0.48 13.83 3.89
N ILE A 281 0.70 13.05 2.83
CA ILE A 281 1.63 13.38 1.75
C ILE A 281 1.22 14.71 1.06
N VAL A 282 -0.06 14.89 0.76
CA VAL A 282 -0.56 16.14 0.15
C VAL A 282 -0.46 17.32 1.14
N ALA A 283 -0.74 17.10 2.43
CA ALA A 283 -0.60 18.09 3.49
C ALA A 283 0.87 18.55 3.63
N TYR A 284 1.81 17.59 3.66
CA TYR A 284 3.26 17.83 3.65
C TYR A 284 3.73 18.58 2.41
N ALA A 285 3.26 18.19 1.22
CA ALA A 285 3.64 18.82 -0.03
C ALA A 285 3.07 20.24 -0.22
N THR A 286 2.05 20.62 0.54
CA THR A 286 1.37 21.91 0.43
C THR A 286 1.58 22.84 1.62
N GLU A 287 2.42 22.46 2.59
CA GLU A 287 2.69 23.20 3.84
C GLU A 287 1.39 23.50 4.59
N ARG A 288 0.67 22.42 4.90
CA ARG A 288 -0.61 22.44 5.61
C ARG A 288 -0.64 21.43 6.73
N THR A 289 -1.03 21.85 7.93
CA THR A 289 -1.31 20.94 9.03
C THR A 289 -2.50 20.03 8.67
N LEU A 290 -2.30 18.72 8.76
CA LEU A 290 -3.33 17.71 8.54
C LEU A 290 -4.30 17.70 9.73
N ILE A 291 -5.58 17.96 9.43
CA ILE A 291 -6.70 17.84 10.35
C ILE A 291 -7.47 16.57 9.97
N LEU A 292 -7.29 15.50 10.75
CA LEU A 292 -8.01 14.25 10.58
C LEU A 292 -9.40 14.35 11.23
N LYS A 293 -10.47 14.19 10.44
CA LYS A 293 -11.84 14.06 10.96
C LYS A 293 -12.18 12.57 11.04
N SER A 294 -12.10 12.05 12.26
CA SER A 294 -12.20 10.63 12.63
C SER A 294 -13.55 10.23 13.27
N ARG A 295 -14.26 11.17 13.90
CA ARG A 295 -15.51 10.90 14.66
C ARG A 295 -16.55 10.11 13.85
N GLY A 296 -17.13 9.08 14.46
CA GLY A 296 -18.05 8.17 13.78
C GLY A 296 -17.35 7.21 12.82
N TRP A 297 -16.08 6.89 13.07
CA TRP A 297 -15.36 5.85 12.34
C TRP A 297 -16.02 4.49 12.57
N ARG A 298 -16.25 3.74 11.51
CA ARG A 298 -17.00 2.47 11.58
C ARG A 298 -16.25 1.31 12.25
N TYR A 299 -14.95 1.43 12.46
CA TYR A 299 -14.18 0.45 13.25
C TYR A 299 -14.15 0.83 14.73
N HIS A 300 -14.20 2.12 15.08
CA HIS A 300 -14.25 2.62 16.46
C HIS A 300 -14.98 3.97 16.50
N LYS A 301 -16.19 4.02 17.06
CA LYS A 301 -17.09 5.19 16.91
C LYS A 301 -16.51 6.48 17.53
N GLY A 302 -15.70 6.37 18.58
CA GLY A 302 -15.04 7.50 19.23
C GLY A 302 -14.09 8.27 18.28
N GLY A 303 -13.43 7.56 17.37
CA GLY A 303 -12.50 8.13 16.41
C GLY A 303 -11.13 7.46 16.45
N TRP A 304 -10.14 8.19 15.93
CA TRP A 304 -8.75 7.75 15.77
C TRP A 304 -7.99 7.84 17.11
N GLU A 305 -8.30 8.90 17.84
CA GLU A 305 -7.67 9.36 19.08
C GLU A 305 -7.84 8.40 20.26
N GLU A 306 -8.77 7.44 20.17
CA GLU A 306 -8.98 6.39 21.17
C GLU A 306 -7.98 5.22 21.03
N VAL A 307 -7.34 5.09 19.86
CA VAL A 307 -6.46 3.96 19.51
C VAL A 307 -5.04 4.43 19.25
N PHE A 308 -4.89 5.54 18.54
CA PHE A 308 -3.62 6.17 18.19
C PHE A 308 -3.56 7.59 18.74
N GLN A 309 -2.36 8.10 18.97
CA GLN A 309 -2.14 9.49 19.35
C GLN A 309 -2.71 10.44 18.29
N PRO A 310 -3.16 11.64 18.69
CA PRO A 310 -3.63 12.64 17.74
C PRO A 310 -2.51 13.02 16.76
N VAL A 311 -2.90 13.35 15.53
CA VAL A 311 -1.97 13.71 14.45
C VAL A 311 -1.29 15.07 14.70
N SER A 312 -1.75 15.84 15.67
CA SER A 312 -1.17 17.10 16.15
C SER A 312 -1.37 17.18 17.65
N ASN A 313 -0.47 17.88 18.36
CA ASN A 313 -0.62 18.22 19.78
C ASN A 313 -1.10 19.68 19.97
N SER A 314 -1.02 20.54 18.94
CA SER A 314 -1.38 21.96 19.03
C SER A 314 -2.57 22.39 18.15
N CYS A 315 -2.99 21.55 17.17
CA CYS A 315 -3.96 21.96 16.17
C CYS A 315 -4.90 20.82 15.72
N HIS A 316 -6.03 20.70 16.41
CA HIS A 316 -7.05 19.66 16.17
C HIS A 316 -8.26 20.13 15.34
N ASP A 317 -8.47 21.45 15.22
CA ASP A 317 -9.61 21.97 14.46
C ASP A 317 -9.22 22.75 13.20
N ALA A 318 -10.05 22.57 12.18
CA ALA A 318 -9.96 23.28 10.93
C ALA A 318 -10.35 24.76 11.09
N GLY A 319 -11.34 25.05 11.93
CA GLY A 319 -12.11 26.31 11.86
C GLY A 319 -13.04 26.30 10.64
N THR A 320 -13.82 27.39 10.48
CA THR A 320 -14.81 27.54 9.41
C THR A 320 -14.44 28.57 8.35
N ALA A 321 -13.53 29.50 8.66
CA ALA A 321 -13.12 30.56 7.74
C ALA A 321 -12.37 30.01 6.52
N ASN A 322 -12.66 30.57 5.34
CA ASN A 322 -11.94 30.30 4.08
C ASN A 322 -11.72 28.80 3.75
N THR A 323 -12.75 27.98 3.98
CA THR A 323 -12.73 26.55 3.61
C THR A 323 -13.14 26.35 2.15
N TYR A 324 -12.32 25.63 1.37
CA TYR A 324 -12.62 25.23 -0.01
C TYR A 324 -12.26 23.76 -0.26
N ASN A 325 -12.96 23.09 -1.17
CA ASN A 325 -12.55 21.78 -1.68
C ASN A 325 -11.31 21.91 -2.58
N TRP A 326 -10.50 20.85 -2.66
CA TRP A 326 -9.38 20.74 -3.62
C TRP A 326 -9.79 21.11 -5.06
N PRO A 327 -8.94 21.83 -5.83
CA PRO A 327 -7.62 22.38 -5.47
C PRO A 327 -7.70 23.70 -4.68
N GLY A 328 -8.90 24.28 -4.53
CA GLY A 328 -9.14 25.58 -3.93
C GLY A 328 -8.50 26.75 -4.69
N LYS A 329 -8.40 27.89 -4.02
CA LYS A 329 -7.71 29.11 -4.49
C LYS A 329 -6.31 29.22 -3.83
N PRO A 330 -5.32 29.93 -4.40
CA PRO A 330 -3.97 30.03 -3.83
C PRO A 330 -3.93 30.42 -2.34
N ASN A 331 -4.75 31.42 -1.96
CA ASN A 331 -4.84 31.94 -0.59
C ASN A 331 -5.82 31.17 0.31
N THR A 332 -6.23 29.95 -0.06
CA THR A 332 -7.14 29.14 0.75
C THR A 332 -6.46 28.74 2.06
N GLN A 333 -7.05 29.08 3.20
CA GLN A 333 -6.51 28.66 4.48
C GLN A 333 -6.81 27.19 4.78
N VAL A 334 -8.04 26.72 4.56
CA VAL A 334 -8.47 25.35 4.85
C VAL A 334 -8.87 24.64 3.54
N LEU A 335 -8.10 23.62 3.14
CA LEU A 335 -8.46 22.76 2.01
C LEU A 335 -9.14 21.48 2.49
N VAL A 336 -10.27 21.10 1.89
CA VAL A 336 -10.87 19.77 2.07
C VAL A 336 -10.40 18.87 0.92
N LEU A 337 -9.70 17.79 1.26
CA LEU A 337 -9.17 16.85 0.27
C LEU A 337 -10.18 15.70 0.03
N PRO A 338 -10.50 15.36 -1.23
CA PRO A 338 -11.33 14.20 -1.55
C PRO A 338 -10.55 12.90 -1.37
N ILE A 339 -11.21 11.77 -1.63
CA ILE A 339 -10.50 10.50 -1.87
C ILE A 339 -9.67 10.60 -3.17
N ILE A 340 -8.54 9.90 -3.23
CA ILE A 340 -7.58 9.96 -4.35
C ILE A 340 -8.21 9.60 -5.71
N ASP A 341 -9.25 8.78 -5.67
CA ASP A 341 -10.08 8.28 -6.78
C ASP A 341 -10.86 9.42 -7.47
N SER A 342 -11.10 10.53 -6.76
CA SER A 342 -11.80 11.72 -7.26
C SER A 342 -10.91 12.97 -7.27
N LEU A 343 -9.60 12.81 -7.08
CA LEU A 343 -8.66 13.92 -6.98
C LEU A 343 -8.34 14.51 -8.36
N MET A 344 -8.88 15.69 -8.64
CA MET A 344 -8.60 16.44 -9.87
C MET A 344 -8.36 17.93 -9.57
N PRO A 345 -7.29 18.56 -10.10
CA PRO A 345 -6.16 17.94 -10.81
C PRO A 345 -5.32 17.05 -9.86
N ARG A 346 -4.63 16.06 -10.41
CA ARG A 346 -3.69 15.20 -9.66
C ARG A 346 -2.33 15.89 -9.54
N PRO A 347 -1.77 16.08 -8.32
CA PRO A 347 -0.45 16.66 -8.16
C PRO A 347 0.69 15.68 -8.49
N PRO A 348 1.91 16.17 -8.80
CA PRO A 348 3.05 15.32 -9.17
C PRO A 348 3.64 14.54 -7.98
N TYR A 349 3.43 15.02 -6.75
CA TYR A 349 3.98 14.45 -5.50
C TYR A 349 3.16 13.31 -4.88
N LEU A 350 2.23 12.71 -5.64
CA LEU A 350 1.62 11.46 -5.21
C LEU A 350 2.64 10.31 -5.31
N PRO A 351 2.48 9.23 -4.53
CA PRO A 351 3.18 7.98 -4.78
C PRO A 351 3.11 7.60 -6.28
N LEU A 352 4.15 7.04 -6.91
CA LEU A 352 5.38 6.55 -6.29
C LEU A 352 6.53 7.59 -6.19
N ALA A 353 6.23 8.89 -6.26
CA ALA A 353 7.27 9.92 -6.14
C ALA A 353 7.80 10.08 -4.70
N VAL A 354 9.12 10.24 -4.55
CA VAL A 354 9.81 10.55 -3.29
C VAL A 354 10.34 12.01 -3.27
N PRO A 355 10.72 12.57 -2.11
CA PRO A 355 11.26 13.93 -2.04
C PRO A 355 12.59 14.04 -2.81
N GLU A 356 12.72 15.04 -3.69
CA GLU A 356 13.92 15.24 -4.53
C GLU A 356 15.20 15.44 -3.69
N ASP A 357 15.10 16.06 -2.51
CA ASP A 357 16.22 16.28 -1.59
C ASP A 357 16.69 15.00 -0.89
N LEU A 358 15.77 14.06 -0.61
CA LEU A 358 16.09 12.79 0.04
C LEU A 358 16.45 11.69 -0.96
N ALA A 359 16.03 11.80 -2.22
CA ALA A 359 16.22 10.75 -3.23
C ALA A 359 17.67 10.26 -3.41
N PRO A 360 18.73 11.12 -3.42
CA PRO A 360 20.12 10.64 -3.53
C PRO A 360 20.63 9.89 -2.29
N ARG A 361 20.03 10.12 -1.12
CA ARG A 361 20.33 9.41 0.12
C ARG A 361 19.59 8.07 0.17
N LEU A 362 18.28 8.10 -0.09
CA LEU A 362 17.43 6.91 -0.13
C LEU A 362 17.89 5.89 -1.18
N LYS A 363 18.28 6.32 -2.38
CA LYS A 363 18.83 5.42 -3.44
C LYS A 363 20.13 4.71 -3.05
N ARG A 364 20.88 5.22 -2.07
CA ARG A 364 22.10 4.58 -1.55
C ARG A 364 21.80 3.61 -0.40
N LEU A 365 20.70 3.85 0.32
CA LEU A 365 20.33 3.09 1.51
C LEU A 365 19.35 1.94 1.24
N HIS A 366 18.32 2.18 0.43
CA HIS A 366 17.08 1.39 0.43
C HIS A 366 16.68 0.92 -0.97
N GLY A 367 16.44 -0.39 -1.15
CA GLY A 367 16.10 -0.98 -2.45
C GLY A 367 14.78 -0.49 -3.06
N ASP A 368 13.83 -0.05 -2.23
CA ASP A 368 12.57 0.57 -2.67
C ASP A 368 12.28 1.89 -1.92
N PRO A 369 12.77 3.04 -2.41
CA PRO A 369 12.66 4.32 -1.71
C PRO A 369 11.24 4.81 -1.41
N ILE A 370 10.23 4.40 -2.21
CA ILE A 370 8.86 4.86 -2.02
C ILE A 370 8.17 4.13 -0.87
N VAL A 371 8.41 2.82 -0.70
CA VAL A 371 7.87 2.09 0.45
C VAL A 371 8.42 2.69 1.75
N TRP A 372 9.71 3.03 1.79
CA TRP A 372 10.32 3.74 2.92
C TRP A 372 9.63 5.08 3.19
N TRP A 373 9.37 5.87 2.14
CA TRP A 373 8.71 7.17 2.25
C TRP A 373 7.28 7.05 2.81
N VAL A 374 6.49 6.08 2.33
CA VAL A 374 5.16 5.75 2.87
C VAL A 374 5.26 5.29 4.33
N GLY A 375 6.23 4.45 4.65
CA GLY A 375 6.52 3.97 6.01
C GLY A 375 6.76 5.10 7.02
N GLN A 376 7.38 6.22 6.62
CA GLN A 376 7.58 7.36 7.53
C GLN A 376 6.26 8.04 7.96
N PHE A 377 5.26 8.12 7.07
CA PHE A 377 3.93 8.63 7.44
C PHE A 377 3.19 7.64 8.35
N LEU A 378 3.30 6.34 8.09
CA LEU A 378 2.74 5.31 8.98
C LEU A 378 3.39 5.35 10.37
N LYS A 379 4.71 5.49 10.46
CA LYS A 379 5.45 5.65 11.73
C LYS A 379 4.92 6.84 12.56
N TYR A 380 4.58 7.96 11.90
CA TYR A 380 4.03 9.13 12.58
C TYR A 380 2.57 8.96 12.99
N LEU A 381 1.76 8.34 12.12
CA LEU A 381 0.32 8.13 12.34
C LEU A 381 0.08 7.07 13.43
N LEU A 382 0.68 5.89 13.29
CA LEU A 382 0.45 4.71 14.12
C LEU A 382 1.16 4.75 15.48
N ARG A 383 1.44 5.94 16.02
CA ARG A 383 1.89 6.09 17.41
C ARG A 383 0.74 5.65 18.32
N PRO A 384 0.84 4.52 19.06
CA PRO A 384 -0.28 3.99 19.82
C PRO A 384 -0.61 4.85 21.04
N GLN A 385 -1.87 4.82 21.46
CA GLN A 385 -2.22 5.20 22.83
C GLN A 385 -1.67 4.16 23.83
N PRO A 386 -1.49 4.50 25.12
CA PRO A 386 -0.96 3.56 26.12
C PRO A 386 -1.74 2.23 26.19
N THR A 387 -3.07 2.26 26.14
CA THR A 387 -3.90 1.04 26.14
C THR A 387 -3.63 0.15 24.92
N THR A 388 -3.64 0.72 23.70
CA THR A 388 -3.31 0.02 22.45
C THR A 388 -1.90 -0.56 22.45
N ARG A 389 -0.94 0.22 22.96
CA ARG A 389 0.47 -0.14 23.12
C ARG A 389 0.61 -1.38 24.00
N ASP A 390 -0.08 -1.37 25.13
CA ASP A 390 0.06 -2.42 26.14
C ASP A 390 -0.70 -3.69 25.73
N PHE A 391 -1.81 -3.53 24.98
CA PHE A 391 -2.45 -4.62 24.23
C PHE A 391 -1.52 -5.26 23.21
N LEU A 392 -0.83 -4.49 22.37
CA LEU A 392 0.11 -5.02 21.36
C LEU A 392 1.25 -5.83 21.99
N THR A 393 1.88 -5.30 23.03
CA THR A 393 2.96 -5.98 23.76
C THR A 393 2.46 -7.23 24.47
N SER A 394 1.30 -7.16 25.11
CA SER A 394 0.70 -8.33 25.76
C SER A 394 0.33 -9.42 24.75
N GLY A 395 -0.23 -9.04 23.60
CA GLY A 395 -0.51 -9.97 22.49
C GLY A 395 0.76 -10.66 21.98
N MET A 396 1.82 -9.89 21.70
CA MET A 396 3.12 -10.43 21.30
C MET A 396 3.72 -11.38 22.34
N ARG A 397 3.65 -11.04 23.63
CA ARG A 397 4.14 -11.89 24.74
C ARG A 397 3.32 -13.18 24.89
N ASN A 398 1.99 -13.06 24.88
CA ASN A 398 1.07 -14.19 25.08
C ASN A 398 1.13 -15.21 23.93
N LEU A 399 1.47 -14.76 22.72
CA LEU A 399 1.69 -15.62 21.56
C LEU A 399 3.06 -16.31 21.55
N GLY A 400 3.94 -16.03 22.52
CA GLY A 400 5.28 -16.62 22.59
C GLY A 400 6.17 -16.20 21.43
N TRP A 401 6.20 -14.89 21.11
CA TRP A 401 6.92 -14.39 19.93
C TRP A 401 8.43 -14.61 20.02
N GLU A 402 8.96 -15.42 19.10
CA GLU A 402 10.38 -15.75 18.99
C GLU A 402 10.84 -15.72 17.52
N ARG A 403 12.09 -15.32 17.27
CA ARG A 403 12.73 -15.32 15.93
C ARG A 403 13.57 -16.58 15.72
N PRO A 404 13.86 -17.00 14.47
CA PRO A 404 13.33 -16.45 13.21
C PRO A 404 11.87 -16.85 12.97
N ILE A 405 11.05 -15.91 12.48
CA ILE A 405 9.62 -16.12 12.22
C ILE A 405 9.20 -15.49 10.88
N VAL A 406 8.46 -16.26 10.09
CA VAL A 406 7.87 -15.79 8.83
C VAL A 406 6.43 -15.36 9.07
N GLY A 407 6.10 -14.13 8.67
CA GLY A 407 4.74 -13.62 8.66
C GLY A 407 4.04 -14.09 7.40
N VAL A 408 2.89 -14.72 7.53
CA VAL A 408 2.07 -15.20 6.41
C VAL A 408 0.69 -14.56 6.51
N HIS A 409 0.27 -13.87 5.45
CA HIS A 409 -1.06 -13.26 5.37
C HIS A 409 -1.87 -13.88 4.21
N VAL A 410 -2.78 -14.78 4.57
CA VAL A 410 -3.67 -15.47 3.61
C VAL A 410 -5.00 -14.73 3.57
N ARG A 411 -5.30 -14.09 2.44
CA ARG A 411 -6.57 -13.39 2.25
C ARG A 411 -7.57 -14.29 1.51
N ARG A 412 -8.71 -14.59 2.14
CA ARG A 412 -9.84 -15.28 1.51
C ARG A 412 -11.06 -14.33 1.49
N THR A 413 -12.22 -14.85 1.89
CA THR A 413 -13.54 -14.21 1.97
C THR A 413 -13.88 -13.29 0.78
N ASP A 414 -14.31 -12.06 1.05
CA ASP A 414 -14.91 -11.11 0.11
C ASP A 414 -14.01 -10.65 -1.05
N LYS A 415 -12.71 -10.96 -1.00
CA LYS A 415 -11.76 -10.63 -2.09
C LYS A 415 -11.64 -11.70 -3.17
N VAL A 416 -11.96 -12.95 -2.86
CA VAL A 416 -11.79 -14.05 -3.82
C VAL A 416 -12.80 -13.89 -4.95
N GLY A 417 -12.30 -13.70 -6.17
CA GLY A 417 -13.13 -13.49 -7.37
C GLY A 417 -13.58 -12.04 -7.59
N THR A 418 -13.21 -11.09 -6.72
CA THR A 418 -13.52 -9.65 -6.88
C THR A 418 -12.26 -8.80 -7.01
N GLU A 419 -11.29 -8.99 -6.11
CA GLU A 419 -10.04 -8.24 -6.05
C GLU A 419 -8.79 -9.13 -6.15
N ALA A 420 -8.91 -10.45 -5.90
CA ALA A 420 -7.79 -11.40 -5.91
C ALA A 420 -8.23 -12.83 -6.30
N ALA A 421 -7.26 -13.67 -6.66
CA ALA A 421 -7.46 -15.11 -6.82
C ALA A 421 -7.47 -15.84 -5.47
N CYS A 422 -8.01 -17.07 -5.44
CA CYS A 422 -7.88 -17.94 -4.27
C CYS A 422 -6.55 -18.68 -4.33
N HIS A 423 -5.63 -18.35 -3.42
CA HIS A 423 -4.35 -19.06 -3.29
C HIS A 423 -4.45 -20.17 -2.24
N SER A 424 -3.82 -21.32 -2.52
CA SER A 424 -3.76 -22.47 -1.60
C SER A 424 -2.77 -22.23 -0.48
N VAL A 425 -2.93 -22.89 0.68
CA VAL A 425 -1.96 -22.76 1.80
C VAL A 425 -0.58 -23.25 1.36
N GLU A 426 -0.54 -24.30 0.55
CA GLU A 426 0.63 -24.87 -0.11
C GLU A 426 1.47 -23.85 -0.87
N GLU A 427 0.83 -22.89 -1.53
CA GLU A 427 1.49 -21.88 -2.35
C GLU A 427 2.27 -20.88 -1.48
N TYR A 428 1.67 -20.38 -0.39
CA TYR A 428 2.39 -19.58 0.61
C TYR A 428 3.52 -20.41 1.24
N MET A 429 3.22 -21.65 1.64
CA MET A 429 4.16 -22.52 2.34
C MET A 429 5.37 -22.93 1.50
N THR A 430 5.25 -22.96 0.17
CA THR A 430 6.37 -23.16 -0.75
C THR A 430 7.47 -22.09 -0.56
N TYR A 431 7.06 -20.83 -0.36
CA TYR A 431 8.01 -19.73 -0.15
C TYR A 431 8.48 -19.61 1.30
N VAL A 432 7.67 -20.03 2.27
CA VAL A 432 8.11 -20.19 3.67
C VAL A 432 9.21 -21.25 3.79
N GLU A 433 9.04 -22.39 3.13
CA GLU A 433 10.05 -23.47 3.09
C GLU A 433 11.35 -23.01 2.42
N ASP A 434 11.27 -22.28 1.30
CA ASP A 434 12.45 -21.76 0.62
C ASP A 434 13.19 -20.70 1.46
N TYR A 435 12.48 -19.85 2.21
CA TYR A 435 13.09 -18.93 3.17
C TYR A 435 13.87 -19.70 4.26
N TYR A 436 13.24 -20.68 4.91
CA TYR A 436 13.92 -21.45 5.97
C TYR A 436 15.11 -22.25 5.44
N ARG A 437 14.98 -22.90 4.27
CA ARG A 437 16.11 -23.56 3.60
C ARG A 437 17.25 -22.60 3.22
N THR A 438 16.97 -21.31 3.06
CA THR A 438 18.00 -20.29 2.81
C THR A 438 18.78 -19.99 4.10
N LEU A 439 18.12 -19.93 5.26
CA LEU A 439 18.80 -19.78 6.56
C LEU A 439 19.60 -21.01 6.98
N GLU A 440 19.18 -22.20 6.53
CA GLU A 440 19.78 -23.49 6.87
C GLU A 440 20.93 -23.91 5.92
N VAL A 441 21.23 -23.11 4.88
CA VAL A 441 22.17 -23.50 3.81
C VAL A 441 23.60 -23.77 4.27
N ASN A 442 24.00 -23.24 5.43
CA ASN A 442 25.32 -23.47 6.03
C ASN A 442 25.32 -24.69 6.99
N GLY A 443 24.29 -25.53 6.97
CA GLY A 443 24.12 -26.67 7.90
C GLY A 443 23.58 -26.27 9.27
N SER A 444 23.26 -25.01 9.48
CA SER A 444 22.50 -24.50 10.62
C SER A 444 21.09 -25.10 10.64
N THR A 445 20.61 -25.49 11.82
CA THR A 445 19.18 -25.82 12.04
C THR A 445 18.54 -24.68 12.82
N VAL A 446 17.39 -24.18 12.35
CA VAL A 446 16.64 -23.12 13.03
C VAL A 446 15.22 -23.58 13.34
N ALA A 447 14.64 -23.08 14.44
CA ALA A 447 13.24 -23.33 14.73
C ALA A 447 12.35 -22.64 13.68
N ARG A 448 11.53 -23.43 12.98
CA ARG A 448 10.70 -22.95 11.88
C ARG A 448 9.33 -22.47 12.40
N ARG A 449 9.15 -21.15 12.50
CA ARG A 449 7.98 -20.50 13.11
C ARG A 449 7.21 -19.68 12.08
N ILE A 450 5.90 -19.67 12.20
CA ILE A 450 5.01 -18.92 11.33
C ILE A 450 4.06 -18.10 12.17
N PHE A 451 3.96 -16.80 11.91
CA PHE A 451 2.80 -16.02 12.31
C PHE A 451 1.80 -15.97 11.16
N LEU A 452 0.63 -16.58 11.33
CA LEU A 452 -0.37 -16.75 10.30
C LEU A 452 -1.62 -15.91 10.58
N ALA A 453 -1.75 -14.80 9.83
CA ALA A 453 -2.93 -13.95 9.83
C ALA A 453 -3.86 -14.33 8.66
N SER A 454 -5.15 -14.45 8.93
CA SER A 454 -6.17 -14.68 7.90
C SER A 454 -7.54 -14.18 8.35
N ASP A 455 -8.43 -13.92 7.39
CA ASP A 455 -9.85 -13.66 7.61
C ASP A 455 -10.73 -14.92 7.51
N ASP A 456 -10.11 -16.09 7.42
CA ASP A 456 -10.73 -17.42 7.46
C ASP A 456 -10.01 -18.31 8.48
N ALA A 457 -10.71 -18.65 9.57
CA ALA A 457 -10.18 -19.49 10.65
C ALA A 457 -9.76 -20.90 10.16
N GLN A 458 -10.39 -21.43 9.11
CA GLN A 458 -10.06 -22.75 8.56
C GLN A 458 -8.64 -22.79 7.98
N VAL A 459 -8.09 -21.65 7.53
CA VAL A 459 -6.69 -21.55 7.06
C VAL A 459 -5.71 -21.94 8.15
N ILE A 460 -5.95 -21.50 9.39
CA ILE A 460 -5.03 -21.71 10.52
C ILE A 460 -5.05 -23.19 10.94
N GLU A 461 -6.24 -23.79 10.98
CA GLU A 461 -6.42 -25.22 11.26
C GLU A 461 -5.84 -26.10 10.13
N GLU A 462 -6.08 -25.71 8.87
CA GLU A 462 -5.56 -26.38 7.68
C GLU A 462 -4.03 -26.38 7.67
N ALA A 463 -3.41 -25.22 7.91
CA ALA A 463 -1.96 -25.08 7.97
C ALA A 463 -1.34 -25.92 9.10
N ARG A 464 -1.90 -25.86 10.32
CA ARG A 464 -1.44 -26.67 11.47
C ARG A 464 -1.49 -28.17 11.19
N ARG A 465 -2.53 -28.64 10.51
CA ARG A 465 -2.70 -30.05 10.13
C ARG A 465 -1.73 -30.49 9.03
N LYS A 466 -1.52 -29.65 8.00
CA LYS A 466 -0.66 -30.00 6.84
C LYS A 466 0.83 -29.83 7.11
N TYR A 467 1.20 -28.96 8.05
CA TYR A 467 2.59 -28.57 8.32
C TYR A 467 2.97 -28.73 9.82
N PRO A 468 2.83 -29.93 10.41
CA PRO A 468 3.08 -30.16 11.83
C PRO A 468 4.55 -29.95 12.25
N GLN A 469 5.48 -29.88 11.30
CA GLN A 469 6.89 -29.54 11.51
C GLN A 469 7.16 -28.04 11.72
N TYR A 470 6.13 -27.19 11.57
CA TYR A 470 6.20 -25.74 11.80
C TYR A 470 5.46 -25.34 13.08
N GLN A 471 6.06 -24.43 13.86
CA GLN A 471 5.37 -23.79 14.99
C GLN A 471 4.46 -22.67 14.44
N ILE A 472 3.18 -22.98 14.19
CA ILE A 472 2.22 -22.03 13.60
C ILE A 472 1.45 -21.28 14.70
N ILE A 473 1.90 -20.05 14.93
CA ILE A 473 1.30 -19.03 15.79
C ILE A 473 0.19 -18.33 14.99
N GLY A 474 -0.99 -18.24 15.57
CA GLY A 474 -2.18 -17.65 14.93
C GLY A 474 -3.42 -17.98 15.73
N ASP A 475 -4.34 -17.03 15.85
CA ASP A 475 -5.55 -17.19 16.67
C ASP A 475 -6.79 -17.36 15.75
N PRO A 476 -7.41 -18.56 15.72
CA PRO A 476 -8.64 -18.80 14.97
C PRO A 476 -9.80 -17.89 15.37
N GLU A 477 -9.85 -17.39 16.61
CA GLU A 477 -10.89 -16.47 17.06
C GLU A 477 -10.69 -15.07 16.50
N VAL A 478 -9.45 -14.57 16.44
CA VAL A 478 -9.13 -13.31 15.74
C VAL A 478 -9.48 -13.41 14.25
N ALA A 479 -9.13 -14.53 13.61
CA ALA A 479 -9.49 -14.78 12.21
C ALA A 479 -11.02 -14.80 11.99
N ARG A 480 -11.77 -15.44 12.89
CA ARG A 480 -13.24 -15.45 12.89
C ARG A 480 -13.83 -14.04 13.03
N MET A 481 -13.24 -13.20 13.88
CA MET A 481 -13.64 -11.80 14.07
C MET A 481 -13.30 -10.90 12.86
N ALA A 482 -12.26 -11.21 12.09
CA ALA A 482 -11.91 -10.50 10.85
C ALA A 482 -12.87 -10.79 9.67
N SER A 483 -13.74 -11.80 9.79
CA SER A 483 -14.77 -12.14 8.81
C SER A 483 -15.72 -10.97 8.52
N VAL A 484 -16.32 -10.96 7.32
CA VAL A 484 -17.18 -9.86 6.80
C VAL A 484 -18.30 -9.46 7.79
N SER A 485 -18.81 -10.41 8.57
CA SER A 485 -19.93 -10.20 9.50
C SER A 485 -19.58 -9.35 10.74
N THR A 486 -18.34 -9.44 11.22
CA THR A 486 -17.87 -8.88 12.51
C THR A 486 -16.77 -7.83 12.36
N ARG A 487 -16.22 -7.66 11.15
CA ARG A 487 -15.06 -6.81 10.81
C ARG A 487 -15.14 -5.35 11.28
N TYR A 488 -16.33 -4.80 11.47
CA TYR A 488 -16.57 -3.41 11.87
C TYR A 488 -16.96 -3.29 13.35
N THR A 489 -16.08 -3.79 14.22
CA THR A 489 -16.19 -3.76 15.68
C THR A 489 -14.85 -3.42 16.30
N ASP A 490 -14.85 -2.91 17.54
CA ASP A 490 -13.63 -2.52 18.26
C ASP A 490 -12.69 -3.72 18.46
N THR A 491 -13.24 -4.92 18.72
CA THR A 491 -12.45 -6.16 18.84
C THR A 491 -11.81 -6.58 17.52
N ALA A 492 -12.53 -6.46 16.39
CA ALA A 492 -11.97 -6.73 15.07
C ALA A 492 -10.92 -5.67 14.66
N LEU A 493 -11.06 -4.42 15.12
CA LEU A 493 -10.04 -3.39 14.96
C LEU A 493 -8.75 -3.74 15.72
N ASN A 494 -8.87 -4.13 16.99
CA ASN A 494 -7.71 -4.55 17.79
C ASN A 494 -7.03 -5.79 17.18
N GLY A 495 -7.82 -6.76 16.71
CA GLY A 495 -7.32 -7.93 15.98
C GLY A 495 -6.49 -7.56 14.74
N ILE A 496 -7.05 -6.75 13.82
CA ILE A 496 -6.32 -6.38 12.60
C ILE A 496 -5.10 -5.47 12.86
N ILE A 497 -5.12 -4.68 13.93
CA ILE A 497 -3.96 -3.89 14.37
C ILE A 497 -2.85 -4.80 14.90
N LEU A 498 -3.19 -5.82 15.70
CA LEU A 498 -2.25 -6.83 16.17
C LEU A 498 -1.67 -7.65 15.01
N ASP A 499 -2.50 -8.16 14.11
CA ASP A 499 -2.07 -8.92 12.93
C ASP A 499 -1.07 -8.11 12.08
N ILE A 500 -1.40 -6.86 11.74
CA ILE A 500 -0.51 -5.98 10.97
C ILE A 500 0.81 -5.72 11.72
N HIS A 501 0.75 -5.51 13.03
CA HIS A 501 1.94 -5.29 13.85
C HIS A 501 2.87 -6.52 13.83
N LEU A 502 2.33 -7.71 14.09
CA LEU A 502 3.08 -8.96 14.11
C LEU A 502 3.63 -9.34 12.71
N LEU A 503 2.83 -9.17 11.64
CA LEU A 503 3.31 -9.30 10.26
C LEU A 503 4.47 -8.34 9.96
N SER A 504 4.39 -7.09 10.41
CA SER A 504 5.44 -6.08 10.18
C SER A 504 6.74 -6.35 10.95
N MET A 505 6.64 -7.02 12.11
CA MET A 505 7.79 -7.41 12.93
C MET A 505 8.47 -8.70 12.48
N SER A 506 7.84 -9.48 11.59
CA SER A 506 8.38 -10.75 11.10
C SER A 506 9.73 -10.57 10.37
N ASP A 507 10.52 -11.65 10.27
CA ASP A 507 11.81 -11.60 9.58
C ASP A 507 11.65 -11.58 8.05
N HIS A 508 10.58 -12.19 7.55
CA HIS A 508 10.15 -12.21 6.15
C HIS A 508 8.62 -12.28 6.05
N LEU A 509 8.03 -11.78 4.96
CA LEU A 509 6.59 -11.67 4.78
C LEU A 509 6.10 -12.36 3.50
N VAL A 510 5.27 -13.40 3.61
CA VAL A 510 4.68 -14.12 2.45
C VAL A 510 3.19 -13.83 2.38
N CYS A 511 2.71 -13.24 1.27
CA CYS A 511 1.32 -12.78 1.18
C CYS A 511 0.87 -12.54 -0.26
N THR A 512 -0.33 -11.96 -0.40
CA THR A 512 -0.80 -11.29 -1.62
C THR A 512 -0.72 -9.77 -1.45
N PHE A 513 0.02 -9.08 -2.31
CA PHE A 513 0.07 -7.60 -2.33
C PHE A 513 -1.17 -6.95 -2.93
N SER A 514 -2.12 -7.69 -3.52
CA SER A 514 -3.50 -7.20 -3.69
C SER A 514 -4.18 -6.85 -2.35
N SER A 515 -3.70 -7.43 -1.23
CA SER A 515 -4.17 -7.10 0.11
C SER A 515 -3.50 -5.84 0.68
N GLN A 516 -4.32 -4.81 0.90
CA GLN A 516 -4.00 -3.61 1.67
C GLN A 516 -3.37 -3.93 3.04
N VAL A 517 -3.79 -5.02 3.69
CA VAL A 517 -3.27 -5.44 5.01
C VAL A 517 -1.79 -5.80 4.91
N CYS A 518 -1.41 -6.60 3.89
CA CYS A 518 -0.02 -6.97 3.70
C CYS A 518 0.85 -5.79 3.29
N ARG A 519 0.34 -4.91 2.41
CA ARG A 519 1.09 -3.70 2.00
C ARG A 519 1.38 -2.79 3.19
N VAL A 520 0.41 -2.54 4.07
CA VAL A 520 0.63 -1.80 5.32
C VAL A 520 1.67 -2.48 6.22
N ALA A 521 1.60 -3.80 6.40
CA ALA A 521 2.60 -4.52 7.21
C ALA A 521 4.02 -4.40 6.61
N TYR A 522 4.15 -4.53 5.29
CA TYR A 522 5.40 -4.32 4.55
C TYR A 522 5.92 -2.88 4.63
N GLU A 523 5.04 -1.88 4.55
CA GLU A 523 5.39 -0.45 4.68
C GLU A 523 5.88 -0.11 6.09
N ILE A 524 5.27 -0.68 7.14
CA ILE A 524 5.72 -0.55 8.53
C ILE A 524 7.07 -1.26 8.73
N MET A 525 7.28 -2.44 8.12
CA MET A 525 8.53 -3.19 8.21
C MET A 525 9.75 -2.35 7.75
N GLN A 526 9.59 -1.47 6.75
CA GLN A 526 10.67 -0.57 6.28
C GLN A 526 11.12 0.47 7.33
N THR A 527 10.41 0.58 8.45
CA THR A 527 10.76 1.47 9.56
C THR A 527 11.61 0.79 10.64
N MET A 528 11.75 -0.55 10.57
CA MET A 528 12.46 -1.37 11.57
C MET A 528 13.88 -1.78 11.15
N TYR A 529 14.18 -1.78 9.86
CA TYR A 529 15.47 -2.19 9.29
C TYR A 529 16.05 -1.07 8.41
N PRO A 530 17.38 -1.05 8.14
CA PRO A 530 17.97 -0.08 7.20
C PRO A 530 17.47 -0.24 5.76
N ASP A 531 17.28 -1.49 5.33
CA ASP A 531 16.61 -1.86 4.08
C ASP A 531 15.87 -3.20 4.29
N ALA A 532 14.55 -3.18 4.09
CA ALA A 532 13.70 -4.38 4.12
C ALA A 532 12.97 -4.59 2.78
N ALA A 533 13.42 -3.94 1.70
CA ALA A 533 12.75 -3.98 0.39
C ALA A 533 12.73 -5.36 -0.27
N HIS A 534 13.57 -6.29 0.20
CA HIS A 534 13.63 -7.68 -0.25
C HIS A 534 13.00 -8.68 0.74
N ARG A 535 12.50 -8.22 1.91
CA ARG A 535 11.97 -9.08 2.98
C ARG A 535 10.52 -9.53 2.76
N PHE A 536 10.12 -9.72 1.51
CA PHE A 536 8.78 -10.20 1.16
C PHE A 536 8.78 -11.18 -0.01
N LYS A 537 7.70 -11.94 -0.11
CA LYS A 537 7.27 -12.64 -1.33
C LYS A 537 5.76 -12.47 -1.52
N SER A 538 5.41 -11.73 -2.58
CA SER A 538 4.03 -11.64 -3.06
C SER A 538 3.70 -12.80 -4.01
N LEU A 539 2.51 -13.38 -3.87
CA LEU A 539 1.97 -14.37 -4.81
C LEU A 539 1.38 -13.71 -6.07
N ASP A 540 0.92 -12.46 -5.97
CA ASP A 540 0.21 -11.75 -7.02
C ASP A 540 0.92 -10.45 -7.43
N ASP A 541 0.45 -9.30 -6.94
CA ASP A 541 0.90 -7.98 -7.36
C ASP A 541 2.36 -7.71 -6.94
N ILE A 542 3.02 -6.81 -7.67
CA ILE A 542 4.19 -6.07 -7.13
C ILE A 542 3.71 -5.06 -6.08
N TYR A 543 4.63 -4.43 -5.33
CA TYR A 543 4.22 -3.34 -4.46
C TYR A 543 3.58 -2.21 -5.28
N TYR A 544 2.44 -1.71 -4.80
CA TYR A 544 1.76 -0.55 -5.36
C TYR A 544 1.01 0.23 -4.28
N TYR A 545 0.78 1.50 -4.55
CA TYR A 545 -0.02 2.39 -3.74
C TYR A 545 -1.34 2.72 -4.45
N GLY A 546 -2.47 2.59 -3.75
CA GLY A 546 -3.80 2.80 -4.34
C GLY A 546 -3.97 4.22 -4.87
N GLY A 547 -4.14 4.37 -6.19
CA GLY A 547 -4.26 5.68 -6.86
C GLY A 547 -2.95 6.39 -7.15
N GLN A 548 -1.82 5.67 -7.17
CA GLN A 548 -0.50 6.17 -7.57
C GLN A 548 -0.43 6.78 -8.99
N ASN A 549 0.63 7.56 -9.24
CA ASN A 549 1.09 7.93 -10.58
C ASN A 549 1.73 6.71 -11.28
N ALA A 550 1.95 6.80 -12.59
CA ALA A 550 2.40 5.66 -13.40
C ALA A 550 3.76 5.10 -12.91
N HIS A 551 3.78 3.81 -12.56
CA HIS A 551 4.99 3.09 -12.15
C HIS A 551 5.82 2.76 -13.39
N ASN A 552 6.89 3.52 -13.59
CA ASN A 552 7.77 3.36 -14.76
C ASN A 552 9.04 2.63 -14.39
N ARG A 553 9.52 1.76 -15.27
CA ARG A 553 10.88 1.22 -15.27
C ARG A 553 11.65 1.64 -16.51
N ARG A 554 12.97 1.76 -16.39
CA ARG A 554 13.85 2.09 -17.53
C ARG A 554 14.45 0.81 -18.11
N VAL A 555 14.43 0.69 -19.43
CA VAL A 555 15.09 -0.42 -20.13
C VAL A 555 16.60 -0.19 -20.13
N VAL A 556 17.34 -1.15 -19.57
CA VAL A 556 18.82 -1.18 -19.55
C VAL A 556 19.40 -2.17 -20.57
N ILE A 557 18.62 -3.19 -20.96
CA ILE A 557 19.02 -4.18 -21.98
C ILE A 557 17.92 -4.27 -23.05
N ALA A 558 18.30 -4.16 -24.33
CA ALA A 558 17.35 -4.25 -25.43
C ALA A 558 16.64 -5.63 -25.52
N HIS A 559 15.42 -5.63 -26.06
CA HIS A 559 14.63 -6.83 -26.30
C HIS A 559 14.00 -6.80 -27.69
N LYS A 560 14.31 -7.84 -28.48
CA LYS A 560 13.52 -8.22 -29.66
C LYS A 560 12.45 -9.22 -29.22
N PRO A 561 11.17 -9.02 -29.58
CA PRO A 561 10.10 -9.99 -29.31
C PRO A 561 10.43 -11.38 -29.85
N ARG A 562 10.03 -12.43 -29.12
CA ARG A 562 10.05 -13.82 -29.59
C ARG A 562 8.66 -14.29 -30.00
N THR A 563 7.63 -13.84 -29.28
CA THR A 563 6.21 -14.07 -29.58
C THR A 563 5.52 -12.76 -29.95
N HIS A 564 4.24 -12.82 -30.30
CA HIS A 564 3.39 -11.64 -30.52
C HIS A 564 3.00 -10.94 -29.20
N GLU A 565 3.21 -11.60 -28.06
CA GLU A 565 2.93 -11.07 -26.71
C GLU A 565 4.11 -10.26 -26.14
N ASP A 566 5.34 -10.50 -26.63
CA ASP A 566 6.56 -9.84 -26.17
C ASP A 566 6.66 -8.37 -26.68
N LEU A 567 7.10 -7.46 -25.82
CA LEU A 567 7.38 -6.06 -26.16
C LEU A 567 8.74 -5.88 -26.85
N GLN A 568 8.76 -5.03 -27.89
CA GLN A 568 10.02 -4.50 -28.42
C GLN A 568 10.55 -3.39 -27.50
N LEU A 569 11.74 -3.60 -26.94
CA LEU A 569 12.39 -2.67 -26.01
C LEU A 569 13.75 -2.20 -26.54
N ARG A 570 14.02 -0.90 -26.45
CA ARG A 570 15.33 -0.27 -26.70
C ARG A 570 15.88 0.28 -25.40
N VAL A 571 17.20 0.31 -25.25
CA VAL A 571 17.86 0.92 -24.07
C VAL A 571 17.42 2.38 -23.95
N GLY A 572 17.01 2.78 -22.74
CA GLY A 572 16.46 4.10 -22.45
C GLY A 572 14.94 4.24 -22.59
N ASP A 573 14.24 3.28 -23.22
CA ASP A 573 12.77 3.24 -23.23
C ASP A 573 12.23 3.22 -21.79
N LEU A 574 11.04 3.81 -21.57
CA LEU A 574 10.29 3.64 -20.32
C LEU A 574 9.16 2.63 -20.54
N VAL A 575 9.00 1.73 -19.58
CA VAL A 575 7.89 0.77 -19.54
C VAL A 575 7.05 1.08 -18.31
N SER A 576 5.78 1.43 -18.51
CA SER A 576 4.81 1.50 -17.41
C SER A 576 4.47 0.06 -17.02
N VAL A 577 4.91 -0.37 -15.84
CA VAL A 577 4.73 -1.75 -15.37
C VAL A 577 3.30 -1.93 -14.85
N ALA A 578 2.70 -3.08 -15.17
CA ALA A 578 1.41 -3.50 -14.64
C ALA A 578 1.59 -4.55 -13.52
N GLY A 579 2.56 -5.46 -13.67
CA GLY A 579 2.88 -6.46 -12.66
C GLY A 579 4.06 -7.34 -13.05
N ASN A 580 4.51 -8.17 -12.12
CA ASN A 580 5.51 -9.21 -12.33
C ASN A 580 4.79 -10.56 -12.28
N HIS A 581 4.99 -11.44 -13.25
CA HIS A 581 4.37 -12.77 -13.25
C HIS A 581 5.14 -13.78 -12.39
N TRP A 582 6.32 -13.38 -11.87
CA TRP A 582 7.22 -14.22 -11.07
C TRP A 582 7.79 -15.45 -11.81
N ASP A 583 7.63 -15.49 -13.13
CA ASP A 583 8.13 -16.52 -14.08
C ASP A 583 9.41 -16.08 -14.84
N GLY A 584 9.97 -14.92 -14.48
CA GLY A 584 11.07 -14.27 -15.19
C GLY A 584 10.65 -13.17 -16.16
N ASN A 585 9.34 -13.00 -16.40
CA ASN A 585 8.74 -11.95 -17.20
C ASN A 585 7.84 -11.03 -16.36
N SER A 586 7.64 -9.83 -16.87
CA SER A 586 6.71 -8.84 -16.33
C SER A 586 5.82 -8.31 -17.44
N LYS A 587 4.63 -7.84 -17.06
CA LYS A 587 3.66 -7.26 -17.99
C LYS A 587 3.65 -5.75 -17.85
N GLY A 588 3.56 -5.04 -18.96
CA GLY A 588 3.57 -3.58 -18.96
C GLY A 588 3.29 -2.98 -20.33
N LYS A 589 3.58 -1.68 -20.46
CA LYS A 589 3.35 -0.89 -21.66
C LYS A 589 4.56 -0.03 -21.99
N ASN A 590 5.17 -0.23 -23.15
CA ASN A 590 6.28 0.62 -23.61
C ASN A 590 5.73 1.99 -24.01
N THR A 591 6.20 3.07 -23.38
CA THR A 591 5.70 4.43 -23.63
C THR A 591 6.06 4.96 -25.01
N ARG A 592 7.15 4.47 -25.62
CA ARG A 592 7.59 4.86 -26.97
C ARG A 592 6.72 4.26 -28.07
N THR A 593 6.32 2.99 -27.95
CA THR A 593 5.49 2.30 -28.97
C THR A 593 4.01 2.34 -28.64
N ASN A 594 3.63 2.72 -27.42
CA ASN A 594 2.26 2.67 -26.89
C ASN A 594 1.66 1.23 -26.86
N GLN A 595 2.48 0.19 -27.05
CA GLN A 595 2.08 -1.23 -27.04
C GLN A 595 2.17 -1.81 -25.62
N GLY A 596 1.21 -2.67 -25.28
CA GLY A 596 1.23 -3.50 -24.06
C GLY A 596 1.67 -4.93 -24.37
N GLY A 597 2.32 -5.59 -23.41
CA GLY A 597 2.85 -6.95 -23.59
C GLY A 597 3.75 -7.41 -22.45
N LEU A 598 4.38 -8.56 -22.64
CA LEU A 598 5.36 -9.18 -21.75
C LEU A 598 6.78 -8.68 -22.04
N PHE A 599 7.66 -8.74 -21.06
CA PHE A 599 9.09 -8.52 -21.24
C PHE A 599 9.90 -9.21 -20.12
N PRO A 600 11.13 -9.68 -20.38
CA PRO A 600 11.98 -10.28 -19.34
C PRO A 600 12.34 -9.26 -18.26
N SER A 601 12.04 -9.59 -16.99
CA SER A 601 12.10 -8.65 -15.87
C SER A 601 13.50 -8.10 -15.60
N PHE A 602 14.55 -8.90 -15.87
CA PHE A 602 15.95 -8.53 -15.64
C PHE A 602 16.47 -7.44 -16.60
N LYS A 603 15.72 -7.08 -17.65
CA LYS A 603 16.14 -6.10 -18.67
C LYS A 603 15.80 -4.65 -18.33
N VAL A 604 15.18 -4.42 -17.17
CA VAL A 604 14.75 -3.11 -16.71
C VAL A 604 15.25 -2.80 -15.31
N GLU A 605 15.48 -1.53 -15.03
CA GLU A 605 15.77 -1.00 -13.69
C GLU A 605 14.59 -0.15 -13.18
N GLU A 606 14.49 0.00 -11.86
CA GLU A 606 13.45 0.80 -11.21
C GLU A 606 13.70 2.31 -11.40
N LYS A 607 12.72 3.04 -11.96
CA LYS A 607 12.87 4.48 -12.24
C LYS A 607 12.21 5.26 -11.11
N VAL A 608 12.94 5.41 -10.00
CA VAL A 608 12.52 6.23 -8.84
C VAL A 608 12.19 7.66 -9.27
N ASP A 609 10.90 7.97 -9.27
CA ASP A 609 10.36 9.30 -9.53
C ASP A 609 10.54 10.22 -8.33
N THR A 610 10.74 11.51 -8.58
CA THR A 610 10.99 12.51 -7.54
C THR A 610 10.09 13.72 -7.69
N ALA A 611 9.79 14.38 -6.58
CA ALA A 611 9.03 15.63 -6.55
C ALA A 611 9.71 16.67 -5.64
N LYS A 612 9.63 17.93 -6.05
CA LYS A 612 10.01 19.08 -5.22
C LYS A 612 9.01 19.23 -4.10
N LEU A 613 9.45 18.97 -2.87
CA LEU A 613 8.68 19.12 -1.66
C LEU A 613 9.32 20.16 -0.72
N PRO A 614 8.56 20.71 0.25
CA PRO A 614 9.13 21.60 1.25
C PRO A 614 10.21 20.91 2.08
N LEU A 615 11.31 21.63 2.31
CA LEU A 615 12.46 21.16 3.09
C LEU A 615 12.26 21.34 4.60
N TYR A 616 11.32 22.22 5.00
CA TYR A 616 11.11 22.69 6.37
C TYR A 616 12.44 23.11 7.03
N ALA A 617 13.11 24.11 6.46
CA ALA A 617 14.42 24.55 6.93
C ALA A 617 14.34 25.20 8.32
N GLY A 618 15.30 24.91 9.20
CA GLY A 618 15.37 25.45 10.57
C GLY A 618 14.79 24.55 11.67
N ILE A 619 14.71 23.23 11.43
CA ILE A 619 14.22 22.19 12.37
C ILE A 619 15.32 21.21 12.80
#